data_AF-A0A640K9A0-F1
#
_entry.id   AF-A0A640K9A0-F1
#
_cell.length_a   1.000
_cell.length_b   1.000
_cell.length_c   1.000
_cell.angle_alpha   90.00
_cell.angle_beta   90.00
_cell.angle_gamma   90.00
#
_symmetry.space_group_name_H-M   'P 1'
#
loop_
_entity.id
_entity.type
_entity.pdbx_description
1 polymer ?
#
loop_
_entity_poly.entity_id
_entity_poly.type
_entity_poly.pdbx_seq_one_letter_code
_entity_poly.pdbx_strand_id
1 'polypeptide(L)'
;MDLTHNSMWTLVEEAVIEDRGEDEEEVLAQMVRSYLARRGLSDTLAAFDEEQQLYRGLSTTPHSLDLNAPKSSAHTAALASKSVKDCASTKDAPQCDEGMAGMDKRKAAQLLCLQKRYEEAADLMKPTSLARIRLLCIQAQSLEDRPTAVFYLATHVAPLVPFCVDPTMGHKVYTAALSSVLRPCRERYAPDMEMLAREVNDELCGRDQRSSLHVLFNWAYWQETSNNG
;
A
#
# COMPACT_ATOMS: atom_id res chain seq x y z
N MET A 1 -27.94 -2.28 32.18
CA MET A 1 -28.82 -3.24 31.46
C MET A 1 -28.74 -2.82 30.00
N ASP A 2 -27.66 -3.18 29.30
CA ASP A 2 -27.27 -2.50 28.04
C ASP A 2 -26.96 -3.45 26.87
N LEU A 3 -27.07 -4.76 27.09
CA LEU A 3 -26.78 -5.78 26.07
C LEU A 3 -27.83 -5.82 24.95
N THR A 4 -29.09 -5.51 25.28
CA THR A 4 -30.21 -5.53 24.32
C THR A 4 -30.21 -4.30 23.41
N HIS A 5 -29.75 -3.15 23.90
CA HIS A 5 -29.70 -1.92 23.13
C HIS A 5 -28.56 -1.94 22.10
N ASN A 6 -27.39 -2.50 22.46
CA ASN A 6 -26.31 -2.75 21.51
C ASN A 6 -26.73 -3.76 20.44
N SER A 7 -27.34 -4.89 20.82
CA SER A 7 -27.76 -5.92 19.86
C SER A 7 -28.84 -5.41 18.88
N MET A 8 -29.74 -4.55 19.35
CA MET A 8 -30.77 -3.94 18.50
C MET A 8 -30.16 -2.94 17.51
N TRP A 9 -29.09 -2.24 17.90
CA TRP A 9 -28.40 -1.31 17.02
C TRP A 9 -27.58 -2.02 15.95
N THR A 10 -26.94 -3.14 16.30
CA THR A 10 -26.26 -4.01 15.33
C THR A 10 -27.22 -4.56 14.28
N LEU A 11 -28.42 -5.01 14.69
CA LEU A 11 -29.45 -5.50 13.76
C LEU A 11 -29.99 -4.41 12.81
N VAL A 12 -30.08 -3.16 13.29
CA VAL A 12 -30.51 -2.02 12.47
C VAL A 12 -29.40 -1.62 11.50
N GLU A 13 -28.13 -1.64 11.92
CA GLU A 13 -26.99 -1.41 11.02
C GLU A 13 -26.90 -2.49 9.94
N GLU A 14 -27.01 -3.77 10.32
CA GLU A 14 -27.00 -4.91 9.40
C GLU A 14 -28.15 -4.82 8.37
N ALA A 15 -29.36 -4.49 8.80
CA ALA A 15 -30.51 -4.29 7.89
C ALA A 15 -30.37 -3.06 6.98
N VAL A 16 -29.71 -1.98 7.44
CA VAL A 16 -29.47 -0.77 6.63
C VAL A 16 -28.38 -1.01 5.59
N ILE A 17 -27.38 -1.84 5.90
CA ILE A 17 -26.32 -2.23 4.97
C ILE A 17 -26.89 -3.16 3.88
N GLU A 18 -27.74 -4.12 4.27
CA GLU A 18 -28.44 -5.01 3.34
C GLU A 18 -29.40 -4.25 2.41
N ASP A 19 -30.14 -3.25 2.91
CA ASP A 19 -31.05 -2.40 2.12
C ASP A 19 -30.31 -1.47 1.13
N ARG A 20 -29.03 -1.17 1.39
CA ARG A 20 -28.16 -0.41 0.48
C ARG A 20 -27.50 -1.26 -0.61
N GLY A 21 -27.53 -2.59 -0.48
CA GLY A 21 -26.85 -3.51 -1.39
C GLY A 21 -25.33 -3.37 -1.35
N GLU A 22 -24.76 -2.90 -0.23
CA GLU A 22 -23.32 -2.83 -0.02
C GLU A 22 -22.82 -4.25 0.32
N ASP A 23 -22.15 -4.91 -0.63
CA ASP A 23 -21.51 -6.20 -0.40
C ASP A 23 -20.27 -6.01 0.50
N GLU A 24 -20.46 -6.23 1.80
CA GLU A 24 -19.40 -6.14 2.82
C GLU A 24 -18.19 -7.01 2.45
N GLU A 25 -18.42 -8.16 1.83
CA GLU A 25 -17.38 -9.08 1.42
C GLU A 25 -16.54 -8.50 0.29
N GLU A 26 -17.16 -7.80 -0.67
CA GLU A 26 -16.46 -7.07 -1.73
C GLU A 26 -15.62 -5.91 -1.18
N VAL A 27 -16.15 -5.15 -0.22
CA VAL A 27 -15.42 -4.04 0.42
C VAL A 27 -14.23 -4.58 1.22
N LEU A 28 -14.42 -5.63 2.02
CA LEU A 28 -13.35 -6.30 2.78
C LEU A 28 -12.30 -6.90 1.84
N ALA A 29 -12.71 -7.56 0.76
CA ALA A 29 -11.80 -8.11 -0.23
C ALA A 29 -10.95 -7.01 -0.90
N GLN A 30 -11.55 -5.87 -1.21
CA GLN A 30 -10.83 -4.72 -1.77
C GLN A 30 -9.84 -4.12 -0.77
N MET A 31 -10.22 -4.07 0.51
CA MET A 31 -9.36 -3.65 1.60
C MET A 31 -8.15 -4.58 1.77
N VAL A 32 -8.35 -5.90 1.73
CA VAL A 32 -7.30 -6.92 1.80
C VAL A 32 -6.39 -6.86 0.57
N ARG A 33 -6.94 -6.84 -0.65
CA ARG A 33 -6.17 -6.63 -1.89
C ARG A 33 -5.23 -5.45 -1.78
N SER A 34 -5.77 -4.32 -1.35
CA SER A 34 -5.02 -3.08 -1.28
C SER A 34 -3.95 -3.09 -0.18
N TYR A 35 -4.13 -3.89 0.87
CA TYR A 35 -3.08 -4.15 1.85
C TYR A 35 -1.97 -5.05 1.29
N LEU A 36 -2.32 -6.16 0.66
CA LEU A 36 -1.38 -7.12 0.06
C LEU A 36 -0.52 -6.45 -1.03
N ALA A 37 -1.16 -5.68 -1.92
CA ALA A 37 -0.48 -4.92 -2.97
C ALA A 37 0.53 -3.93 -2.38
N ARG A 38 0.16 -3.17 -1.34
CA ARG A 38 1.05 -2.18 -0.71
C ARG A 38 2.20 -2.79 0.07
N ARG A 39 2.01 -3.98 0.64
CA ARG A 39 3.09 -4.74 1.27
C ARG A 39 4.01 -5.46 0.27
N GLY A 40 3.68 -5.42 -1.02
CA GLY A 40 4.46 -6.10 -2.06
C GLY A 40 4.33 -7.62 -2.01
N LEU A 41 3.23 -8.14 -1.45
CA LEU A 41 2.97 -9.57 -1.32
C LEU A 41 2.33 -10.09 -2.62
N SER A 42 3.10 -10.07 -3.71
CA SER A 42 2.67 -10.41 -5.07
C SER A 42 2.02 -11.79 -5.16
N ASP A 43 2.65 -12.78 -4.53
CA ASP A 43 2.29 -14.19 -4.71
C ASP A 43 1.00 -14.50 -3.94
N THR A 44 0.84 -13.90 -2.75
CA THR A 44 -0.41 -13.99 -1.98
C THR A 44 -1.54 -13.17 -2.59
N LEU A 45 -1.23 -12.03 -3.24
CA LEU A 45 -2.23 -11.24 -3.94
C LEU A 45 -2.77 -12.01 -5.14
N ALA A 46 -1.88 -12.66 -5.91
CA ALA A 46 -2.28 -13.53 -7.03
C ALA A 46 -3.16 -14.70 -6.56
N ALA A 47 -2.75 -15.40 -5.50
CA ALA A 47 -3.55 -16.48 -4.92
C ALA A 47 -4.92 -15.98 -4.38
N PHE A 48 -4.95 -14.83 -3.74
CA PHE A 48 -6.18 -14.18 -3.25
C PHE A 48 -7.11 -13.79 -4.41
N ASP A 49 -6.55 -13.30 -5.52
CA ASP A 49 -7.29 -12.93 -6.72
C ASP A 49 -7.93 -14.14 -7.41
N GLU A 50 -7.20 -15.25 -7.48
CA GLU A 50 -7.71 -16.53 -8.00
C GLU A 50 -8.86 -17.07 -7.13
N GLU A 51 -8.70 -17.07 -5.80
CA GLU A 51 -9.74 -17.53 -4.86
C GLU A 51 -11.01 -16.68 -4.92
N GLN A 52 -10.85 -15.35 -4.99
CA GLN A 52 -11.98 -14.42 -5.14
C GLN A 52 -12.73 -14.60 -6.46
N GLN A 53 -12.01 -14.86 -7.56
CA GLN A 53 -12.65 -15.15 -8.85
C GLN A 53 -13.41 -16.48 -8.82
N LEU A 54 -12.89 -17.51 -8.15
CA LEU A 54 -13.58 -18.78 -7.96
C LEU A 54 -14.86 -18.61 -7.13
N TYR A 55 -14.80 -17.84 -6.03
CA TYR A 55 -15.96 -17.53 -5.20
C TYR A 55 -17.06 -16.79 -5.96
N ARG A 56 -16.71 -15.74 -6.74
CA ARG A 56 -17.69 -15.04 -7.60
C ARG A 56 -18.23 -15.94 -8.73
N GLY A 57 -17.39 -16.81 -9.27
CA GLY A 57 -17.80 -17.78 -10.28
C GLY A 57 -18.80 -18.81 -9.76
N LEU A 58 -18.70 -19.19 -8.48
CA LEU A 58 -19.60 -20.13 -7.80
C LEU A 58 -20.91 -19.49 -7.33
N SER A 59 -20.90 -18.21 -6.93
CA SER A 59 -22.11 -17.50 -6.49
C SER A 59 -23.06 -17.08 -7.61
N THR A 60 -22.64 -17.21 -8.88
CA THR A 60 -23.45 -16.86 -10.06
C THR A 60 -24.25 -18.05 -10.63
N THR A 61 -24.54 -19.08 -9.84
CA THR A 61 -25.61 -20.04 -10.20
C THR A 61 -26.96 -19.48 -9.74
N PRO A 62 -27.87 -19.08 -10.64
CA PRO A 62 -29.18 -18.62 -10.23
C PRO A 62 -29.95 -19.79 -9.62
N HIS A 63 -30.19 -19.75 -8.31
CA HIS A 63 -31.20 -20.57 -7.67
C HIS A 63 -32.58 -20.09 -8.14
N SER A 64 -32.95 -20.52 -9.34
CA SER A 64 -34.33 -20.56 -9.81
C SER A 64 -35.05 -21.68 -9.05
N LEU A 65 -35.56 -21.37 -7.86
CA LEU A 65 -36.65 -22.14 -7.27
C LEU A 65 -37.96 -21.47 -7.68
N ASP A 66 -38.48 -21.94 -8.80
CA ASP A 66 -39.88 -21.86 -9.18
C ASP A 66 -40.75 -22.29 -8.00
N LEU A 67 -41.73 -21.46 -7.62
CA LEU A 67 -43.01 -21.89 -7.04
C LEU A 67 -44.07 -20.77 -7.21
N ASN A 68 -44.97 -21.03 -8.16
CA ASN A 68 -46.36 -20.56 -8.24
C ASN A 68 -46.69 -19.14 -8.73
N ALA A 69 -47.10 -19.03 -10.01
CA ALA A 69 -48.33 -18.29 -10.41
C ALA A 69 -48.83 -18.74 -11.80
N PRO A 70 -50.16 -18.77 -12.05
CA PRO A 70 -50.76 -19.40 -13.21
C PRO A 70 -50.77 -18.50 -14.47
N LYS A 71 -50.86 -19.17 -15.62
CA LYS A 71 -50.99 -18.62 -16.97
C LYS A 71 -52.15 -17.63 -17.10
N SER A 72 -51.90 -16.47 -17.72
CA SER A 72 -52.87 -15.83 -18.60
C SER A 72 -52.15 -15.14 -19.77
N SER A 73 -52.84 -15.08 -20.90
CA SER A 73 -52.37 -14.99 -22.28
C SER A 73 -52.38 -13.56 -22.86
N ALA A 74 -51.41 -13.29 -23.75
CA ALA A 74 -51.38 -12.29 -24.85
C ALA A 74 -51.36 -10.80 -24.44
N HIS A 75 -50.68 -9.86 -25.11
CA HIS A 75 -50.38 -9.67 -26.53
C HIS A 75 -49.09 -8.83 -26.74
N THR A 76 -48.50 -9.03 -27.92
CA THR A 76 -47.40 -8.30 -28.60
C THR A 76 -47.52 -6.76 -28.65
N ALA A 77 -46.40 -6.05 -28.46
CA ALA A 77 -45.96 -4.95 -29.32
C ALA A 77 -44.51 -4.52 -29.01
N ALA A 78 -43.66 -4.55 -30.02
CA ALA A 78 -42.31 -4.03 -30.02
C ALA A 78 -42.30 -2.50 -29.91
N LEU A 79 -41.36 -1.95 -29.14
CA LEU A 79 -40.82 -0.61 -29.36
C LEU A 79 -39.40 -0.51 -28.81
N ALA A 80 -38.49 -0.24 -29.75
CA ALA A 80 -37.09 0.03 -29.54
C ALA A 80 -36.87 1.40 -28.89
N SER A 81 -35.65 1.57 -28.34
CA SER A 81 -35.03 2.82 -27.83
C SER A 81 -35.56 3.26 -26.46
N LYS A 82 -34.74 3.61 -25.46
CA LYS A 82 -33.44 4.28 -25.45
C LYS A 82 -32.60 3.81 -24.25
N SER A 83 -31.32 3.61 -24.50
CA SER A 83 -30.26 3.59 -23.49
C SER A 83 -30.26 4.92 -22.73
N VAL A 84 -30.56 4.87 -21.43
CA VAL A 84 -30.33 5.98 -20.51
C VAL A 84 -28.88 5.87 -20.04
N LYS A 85 -28.04 6.64 -20.73
CA LYS A 85 -26.79 7.14 -20.20
C LYS A 85 -27.09 8.17 -19.11
N ASP A 86 -26.10 8.30 -18.23
CA ASP A 86 -25.85 9.40 -17.29
C ASP A 86 -26.29 9.14 -15.84
N CYS A 87 -25.31 8.70 -15.04
CA CYS A 87 -24.98 9.46 -13.83
C CYS A 87 -23.47 9.40 -13.55
N ALA A 88 -22.85 10.54 -13.87
CA ALA A 88 -21.68 11.15 -13.24
C ALA A 88 -20.36 10.36 -13.12
N SER A 89 -19.46 10.67 -14.07
CA SER A 89 -18.01 10.66 -13.86
C SER A 89 -17.60 11.27 -12.52
N THR A 90 -17.03 10.45 -11.65
CA THR A 90 -15.98 10.90 -10.74
C THR A 90 -14.68 10.94 -11.53
N LYS A 91 -14.29 12.16 -11.90
CA LYS A 91 -13.01 12.49 -12.52
C LYS A 91 -11.86 12.07 -11.60
N ASP A 92 -10.86 11.43 -12.21
CA ASP A 92 -9.44 11.52 -11.89
C ASP A 92 -9.04 11.29 -10.42
N ALA A 93 -9.23 10.05 -9.94
CA ALA A 93 -8.22 9.50 -9.05
C ALA A 93 -7.00 9.14 -9.92
N PRO A 94 -5.76 9.52 -9.55
CA PRO A 94 -4.60 9.07 -10.30
C PRO A 94 -4.57 7.55 -10.20
N GLN A 95 -4.97 6.87 -11.28
CA GLN A 95 -4.63 5.48 -11.48
C GLN A 95 -3.11 5.44 -11.55
N CYS A 96 -2.51 5.22 -10.39
CA CYS A 96 -1.10 4.93 -10.30
C CYS A 96 -0.85 3.68 -11.12
N ASP A 97 0.33 3.65 -11.72
CA ASP A 97 0.97 2.54 -12.40
C ASP A 97 1.26 1.40 -11.39
N GLU A 98 0.25 0.96 -10.64
CA GLU A 98 0.21 -0.21 -9.75
C GLU A 98 0.01 -1.50 -10.58
N GLY A 99 0.44 -1.51 -11.83
CA GLY A 99 0.61 -2.76 -12.56
C GLY A 99 1.60 -3.66 -11.80
N MET A 100 1.56 -4.97 -12.05
CA MET A 100 2.53 -5.94 -11.51
C MET A 100 3.98 -5.42 -11.56
N ALA A 101 4.35 -4.70 -12.63
CA ALA A 101 5.66 -4.08 -12.80
C ALA A 101 6.07 -3.12 -11.65
N GLY A 102 5.12 -2.36 -11.08
CA GLY A 102 5.35 -1.50 -9.92
C GLY A 102 5.58 -2.31 -8.64
N MET A 103 4.86 -3.42 -8.45
CA MET A 103 5.07 -4.36 -7.35
C MET A 103 6.41 -5.10 -7.46
N ASP A 104 6.76 -5.56 -8.66
CA ASP A 104 8.02 -6.26 -8.92
C ASP A 104 9.21 -5.34 -8.67
N LYS A 105 9.12 -4.07 -9.07
CA LYS A 105 10.14 -3.06 -8.79
C LYS A 105 10.33 -2.84 -7.28
N ARG A 106 9.24 -2.83 -6.51
CA ARG A 106 9.29 -2.69 -5.04
C ARG A 106 9.89 -3.92 -4.38
N LYS A 107 9.47 -5.12 -4.78
CA LYS A 107 10.03 -6.39 -4.31
C LYS A 107 11.53 -6.48 -4.63
N ALA A 108 11.94 -6.09 -5.83
CA ALA A 108 13.33 -6.02 -6.23
C ALA A 108 14.14 -5.05 -5.35
N ALA A 109 13.64 -3.84 -5.10
CA ALA A 109 14.31 -2.86 -4.24
C ALA A 109 14.47 -3.36 -2.79
N GLN A 110 13.44 -4.03 -2.24
CA GLN A 110 13.50 -4.64 -0.90
C GLN A 110 14.54 -5.76 -0.85
N LEU A 111 14.56 -6.65 -1.84
CA LEU A 111 15.56 -7.73 -1.93
C LEU A 111 16.99 -7.20 -2.04
N LEU A 112 17.20 -6.15 -2.84
CA LEU A 112 18.51 -5.48 -2.95
C LEU A 112 18.97 -4.89 -1.62
N CYS A 113 18.05 -4.30 -0.85
CA CYS A 113 18.34 -3.83 0.51
C CYS A 113 18.79 -5.00 1.40
N LEU A 114 18.05 -6.11 1.42
CA LEU A 114 18.41 -7.30 2.22
C LEU A 114 19.76 -7.91 1.82
N GLN A 115 20.10 -7.85 0.53
CA GLN A 115 21.39 -8.30 -0.02
C GLN A 115 22.53 -7.29 0.20
N LYS A 116 22.28 -6.17 0.87
CA LYS A 116 23.24 -5.07 1.10
C LYS A 116 23.75 -4.39 -0.18
N ARG A 117 22.98 -4.48 -1.28
CA ARG A 117 23.27 -3.84 -2.57
C ARG A 117 22.55 -2.49 -2.63
N TYR A 118 22.98 -1.55 -1.79
CA TYR A 118 22.24 -0.30 -1.56
C TYR A 118 22.29 0.69 -2.74
N GLU A 119 23.37 0.66 -3.53
CA GLU A 119 23.51 1.52 -4.71
C GLU A 119 22.49 1.16 -5.79
N GLU A 120 22.34 -0.12 -6.09
CA GLU A 120 21.35 -0.61 -7.05
C GLU A 120 19.92 -0.38 -6.56
N ALA A 121 19.68 -0.53 -5.26
CA ALA A 121 18.39 -0.20 -4.66
C ALA A 121 18.08 1.30 -4.79
N ALA A 122 19.08 2.16 -4.63
CA ALA A 122 18.96 3.61 -4.78
C ALA A 122 18.62 3.99 -6.24
N ASP A 123 19.16 3.28 -7.23
CA ASP A 123 18.88 3.54 -8.65
C ASP A 123 17.45 3.27 -9.08
N LEU A 124 16.74 2.40 -8.38
CA LEU A 124 15.31 2.19 -8.59
C LEU A 124 14.45 3.38 -8.12
N MET A 125 15.01 4.28 -7.30
CA MET A 125 14.30 5.40 -6.70
C MET A 125 14.51 6.71 -7.45
N LYS A 126 13.53 7.62 -7.32
CA LYS A 126 13.64 9.00 -7.82
C LYS A 126 14.78 9.75 -7.11
N PRO A 127 15.50 10.64 -7.79
CA PRO A 127 16.60 11.41 -7.19
C PRO A 127 16.15 12.36 -6.07
N THR A 128 14.87 12.73 -6.06
CA THR A 128 14.25 13.59 -5.03
C THR A 128 13.94 12.85 -3.73
N SER A 129 14.13 11.53 -3.70
CA SER A 129 13.77 10.66 -2.58
C SER A 129 14.72 10.77 -1.40
N LEU A 130 14.15 10.80 -0.19
CA LEU A 130 14.94 10.74 1.05
C LEU A 130 15.53 9.34 1.28
N ALA A 131 14.78 8.29 0.92
CA ALA A 131 15.23 6.91 1.05
C ALA A 131 16.47 6.66 0.16
N ARG A 132 16.52 7.24 -1.04
CA ARG A 132 17.70 7.19 -1.92
C ARG A 132 18.94 7.74 -1.24
N ILE A 133 18.82 8.93 -0.64
CA ILE A 133 19.92 9.59 0.10
C ILE A 133 20.38 8.70 1.27
N ARG A 134 19.43 8.13 2.04
CA ARG A 134 19.75 7.22 3.15
C ARG A 134 20.50 5.97 2.68
N LEU A 135 20.05 5.31 1.61
CA LEU A 135 20.72 4.13 1.06
C LEU A 135 22.17 4.42 0.65
N LEU A 136 22.40 5.54 -0.05
CA LEU A 136 23.74 5.94 -0.46
C LEU A 136 24.63 6.31 0.74
N CYS A 137 24.06 6.92 1.78
CA CYS A 137 24.76 7.16 3.04
C CYS A 137 25.17 5.85 3.75
N ILE A 138 24.30 4.84 3.76
CA ILE A 138 24.60 3.52 4.32
C ILE A 138 25.68 2.82 3.49
N GLN A 139 25.63 2.93 2.15
CA GLN A 139 26.67 2.41 1.27
C GLN A 139 28.03 3.02 1.60
N ALA A 140 28.11 4.34 1.74
CA ALA A 140 29.34 5.02 2.13
C ALA A 140 29.86 4.53 3.49
N GLN A 141 28.95 4.26 4.43
CA GLN A 141 29.29 3.72 5.75
C GLN A 141 29.75 2.26 5.71
N SER A 142 29.46 1.51 4.65
CA SER A 142 29.96 0.15 4.46
C SER A 142 31.39 0.09 3.88
N LEU A 143 31.86 1.17 3.24
CA LEU A 143 33.20 1.25 2.64
C LEU A 143 34.28 1.25 3.72
N GLU A 144 35.31 0.42 3.55
CA GLU A 144 36.39 0.25 4.55
C GLU A 144 37.27 1.50 4.67
N ASP A 145 37.57 2.13 3.55
CA ASP A 145 38.48 3.26 3.47
C ASP A 145 37.78 4.62 3.68
N ARG A 146 38.34 5.45 4.56
CA ARG A 146 37.77 6.75 4.97
C ARG A 146 37.76 7.78 3.83
N PRO A 147 38.89 8.11 3.18
CA PRO A 147 38.89 9.04 2.06
C PRO A 147 37.97 8.58 0.93
N THR A 148 37.92 7.28 0.63
CA THR A 148 36.97 6.73 -0.35
C THR A 148 35.52 6.95 0.06
N ALA A 149 35.16 6.71 1.32
CA ALA A 149 33.81 6.95 1.83
C ALA A 149 33.40 8.43 1.80
N VAL A 150 34.31 9.34 2.15
CA VAL A 150 34.05 10.80 2.08
C VAL A 150 33.91 11.26 0.63
N PHE A 151 34.77 10.77 -0.26
CA PHE A 151 34.68 11.06 -1.69
C PHE A 151 33.35 10.57 -2.28
N TYR A 152 32.90 9.37 -1.90
CA TYR A 152 31.61 8.83 -2.30
C TYR A 152 30.45 9.71 -1.82
N LEU A 153 30.45 10.14 -0.55
CA LEU A 153 29.43 11.05 -0.03
C LEU A 153 29.39 12.39 -0.78
N ALA A 154 30.56 12.95 -1.09
CA ALA A 154 30.66 14.23 -1.79
C ALA A 154 30.20 14.15 -3.26
N THR A 155 30.42 13.01 -3.91
CA THR A 155 30.11 12.83 -5.34
C THR A 155 28.69 12.33 -5.58
N HIS A 156 28.22 11.37 -4.78
CA HIS A 156 26.93 10.71 -5.01
C HIS A 156 25.79 11.25 -4.13
N VAL A 157 26.09 11.77 -2.93
CA VAL A 157 25.04 12.20 -1.97
C VAL A 157 24.87 13.71 -1.93
N ALA A 158 25.96 14.46 -1.80
CA ALA A 158 25.90 15.92 -1.66
C ALA A 158 25.12 16.64 -2.77
N PRO A 159 25.22 16.24 -4.06
CA PRO A 159 24.44 16.87 -5.12
C PRO A 159 22.94 16.61 -5.03
N LEU A 160 22.51 15.54 -4.35
CA LEU A 160 21.09 15.15 -4.24
C LEU A 160 20.36 15.89 -3.11
N VAL A 161 21.07 16.29 -2.06
CA VAL A 161 20.47 16.91 -0.86
C VAL A 161 19.61 18.15 -1.16
N PRO A 162 20.03 19.10 -2.01
CA PRO A 162 19.23 20.30 -2.30
C PRO A 162 17.93 20.01 -3.08
N PHE A 163 17.88 18.89 -3.82
CA PHE A 163 16.74 18.52 -4.66
C PHE A 163 15.80 17.51 -4.00
N CYS A 164 16.07 17.16 -2.73
CA CYS A 164 15.21 16.28 -1.96
C CYS A 164 13.86 16.94 -1.66
N VAL A 165 12.79 16.13 -1.56
CA VAL A 165 11.46 16.59 -1.09
C VAL A 165 11.54 17.24 0.28
N ASP A 166 12.42 16.74 1.15
CA ASP A 166 12.75 17.35 2.44
C ASP A 166 14.27 17.61 2.51
N PRO A 167 14.73 18.80 2.11
CA PRO A 167 16.15 19.13 2.12
C PRO A 167 16.72 19.24 3.54
N THR A 168 15.88 19.57 4.53
CA THR A 168 16.33 19.68 5.93
C THR A 168 16.66 18.31 6.51
N MET A 169 15.80 17.32 6.26
CA MET A 169 16.04 15.93 6.67
C MET A 169 17.15 15.30 5.83
N GLY A 170 17.22 15.59 4.53
CA GLY A 170 18.33 15.16 3.67
C GLY A 170 19.68 15.63 4.19
N HIS A 171 19.77 16.90 4.59
CA HIS A 171 21.00 17.47 5.17
C HIS A 171 21.35 16.84 6.53
N LYS A 172 20.36 16.61 7.41
CA LYS A 172 20.58 15.90 8.68
C LYS A 172 21.13 14.49 8.47
N VAL A 173 20.57 13.75 7.51
CA VAL A 173 21.04 12.40 7.17
C VAL A 173 22.47 12.44 6.60
N TYR A 174 22.75 13.37 5.69
CA TYR A 174 24.07 13.55 5.10
C TYR A 174 25.14 13.90 6.15
N THR A 175 24.86 14.90 6.99
CA THR A 175 25.79 15.34 8.05
C THR A 175 26.01 14.26 9.11
N ALA A 176 24.96 13.52 9.48
CA ALA A 176 25.08 12.36 10.37
C ALA A 176 26.00 11.29 9.76
N ALA A 177 25.83 10.95 8.48
CA ALA A 177 26.69 10.00 7.79
C ALA A 177 28.14 10.47 7.70
N LEU A 178 28.35 11.75 7.34
CA LEU A 178 29.68 12.35 7.28
C LEU A 178 30.38 12.33 8.64
N SER A 179 29.66 12.72 9.71
CA SER A 179 30.20 12.69 11.07
C SER A 179 30.57 11.28 11.54
N SER A 180 29.79 10.27 11.13
CA SER A 180 30.06 8.86 11.41
C SER A 180 31.35 8.37 10.70
N VAL A 181 31.50 8.70 9.41
CA VAL A 181 32.68 8.33 8.61
C VAL A 181 33.96 9.01 9.14
N LEU A 182 33.87 10.28 9.56
CA LEU A 182 34.99 11.05 10.08
C LEU A 182 35.39 10.67 11.52
N ARG A 183 34.61 9.83 12.21
CA ARG A 183 34.89 9.47 13.61
C ARG A 183 36.15 8.59 13.73
N PRO A 184 37.05 8.87 14.70
CA PRO A 184 38.27 8.08 14.91
C PRO A 184 38.01 6.62 15.27
N CYS A 185 36.94 6.35 16.04
CA CYS A 185 36.43 5.01 16.36
C CYS A 185 35.14 4.80 15.59
N ARG A 186 35.25 4.15 14.42
CA ARG A 186 34.11 3.86 13.57
C ARG A 186 33.47 2.56 14.03
N GLU A 187 32.42 2.67 14.82
CA GLU A 187 31.52 1.53 15.03
C GLU A 187 30.78 1.29 13.72
N ARG A 188 30.82 0.03 13.23
CA ARG A 188 30.06 -0.36 12.04
C ARG A 188 28.58 -0.28 12.39
N TYR A 189 27.94 0.80 11.96
CA TYR A 189 26.49 0.92 12.06
C TYR A 189 25.85 -0.16 11.20
N ALA A 190 25.19 -1.12 11.84
CA ALA A 190 24.36 -2.11 11.16
C ALA A 190 22.93 -1.55 11.16
N PRO A 191 22.43 -1.07 10.01
CA PRO A 191 21.03 -0.65 9.93
C PRO A 191 20.12 -1.86 10.17
N ASP A 192 18.96 -1.61 10.77
CA ASP A 192 17.88 -2.58 10.77
C ASP A 192 17.39 -2.75 9.32
N MET A 193 17.76 -3.90 8.74
CA MET A 193 17.52 -4.22 7.35
C MET A 193 16.02 -4.29 7.03
N GLU A 194 15.20 -4.73 7.99
CA GLU A 194 13.76 -4.85 7.82
C GLU A 194 13.07 -3.49 7.85
N MET A 195 13.53 -2.61 8.75
CA MET A 195 13.06 -1.23 8.80
C MET A 195 13.44 -0.48 7.52
N LEU A 196 14.67 -0.65 7.04
CA LEU A 196 15.15 -0.05 5.81
C LEU A 196 14.35 -0.53 4.59
N ALA A 197 14.12 -1.84 4.46
CA ALA A 197 13.32 -2.40 3.36
C ALA A 197 11.86 -1.90 3.39
N ARG A 198 11.29 -1.69 4.57
CA ARG A 198 9.97 -1.06 4.73
C ARG A 198 9.97 0.39 4.25
N GLU A 199 10.93 1.19 4.69
CA GLU A 199 11.07 2.59 4.26
C GLU A 199 11.22 2.71 2.73
N VAL A 200 12.05 1.85 2.13
CA VAL A 200 12.23 1.76 0.68
C VAL A 200 10.93 1.46 -0.05
N ASN A 201 10.14 0.51 0.47
CA ASN A 201 8.85 0.17 -0.12
C ASN A 201 7.85 1.32 -0.01
N ASP A 202 7.77 1.97 1.14
CA ASP A 202 6.82 3.06 1.39
C ASP A 202 7.13 4.26 0.47
N GLU A 203 8.41 4.57 0.28
CA GLU A 203 8.84 5.63 -0.61
C GLU A 203 8.53 5.33 -2.09
N LEU A 204 8.68 4.07 -2.52
CA LEU A 204 8.32 3.64 -3.87
C LEU A 204 6.80 3.52 -4.06
N CYS A 205 6.05 3.23 -3.00
CA CYS A 205 4.58 3.18 -3.00
C CYS A 205 3.97 4.60 -3.04
N GLY A 206 4.68 5.60 -2.50
CA GLY A 206 4.24 6.98 -2.46
C GLY A 206 3.51 7.34 -1.16
N ARG A 207 3.71 8.57 -0.68
CA ARG A 207 3.23 9.05 0.64
C ARG A 207 1.70 9.15 0.76
N ASP A 208 0.99 9.22 -0.35
CA ASP A 208 -0.46 9.50 -0.38
C ASP A 208 -1.32 8.23 -0.35
N GLN A 209 -0.71 7.03 -0.28
CA GLN A 209 -1.43 5.76 -0.42
C GLN A 209 -1.42 4.93 0.87
N ARG A 210 -2.01 5.44 1.96
CA ARG A 210 -2.26 4.63 3.18
C ARG A 210 -3.40 3.64 2.95
N SER A 211 -3.23 2.39 3.42
CA SER A 211 -4.30 1.41 3.29
C SER A 211 -5.44 1.63 4.25
N SER A 212 -6.67 1.43 3.78
CA SER A 212 -7.86 1.52 4.63
C SER A 212 -7.72 0.56 5.82
N LEU A 213 -7.18 -0.64 5.61
CA LEU A 213 -6.82 -1.55 6.71
C LEU A 213 -5.77 -0.96 7.65
N HIS A 214 -4.74 -0.31 7.15
CA HIS A 214 -3.72 0.31 8.00
C HIS A 214 -4.31 1.45 8.85
N VAL A 215 -5.26 2.22 8.30
CA VAL A 215 -5.99 3.25 9.04
C VAL A 215 -6.88 2.61 10.11
N LEU A 216 -7.63 1.56 9.77
CA LEU A 216 -8.48 0.86 10.73
C LEU A 216 -7.67 0.18 11.85
N PHE A 217 -6.54 -0.46 11.54
CA PHE A 217 -5.67 -1.05 12.56
C PHE A 217 -5.09 0.00 13.50
N ASN A 218 -4.63 1.14 12.96
CA ASN A 218 -4.17 2.24 13.81
C ASN A 218 -5.32 2.76 14.69
N TRP A 219 -6.52 2.93 14.13
CA TRP A 219 -7.68 3.39 14.89
C TRP A 219 -8.08 2.43 16.00
N ALA A 220 -8.10 1.11 15.73
CA ALA A 220 -8.35 0.07 16.73
C ALA A 220 -7.29 0.10 17.85
N TYR A 221 -6.01 0.25 17.49
CA TYR A 221 -4.92 0.39 18.47
C TYR A 221 -5.10 1.63 19.36
N TRP A 222 -5.52 2.76 18.78
CA TRP A 222 -5.86 3.97 19.53
C TRP A 222 -7.02 3.75 20.50
N GLN A 223 -8.06 3.00 20.10
CA GLN A 223 -9.16 2.67 21.00
C GLN A 223 -8.69 1.81 22.19
N GLU A 224 -7.93 0.74 21.93
CA GLU A 224 -7.40 -0.15 22.97
C GLU A 224 -6.49 0.58 23.97
N THR A 225 -5.64 1.48 23.47
CA THR A 225 -4.73 2.28 24.33
C THR A 225 -5.46 3.38 25.08
N SER A 226 -6.55 3.93 24.54
CA SER A 226 -7.39 4.92 25.22
C SER A 226 -8.31 4.34 26.29
N ASN A 227 -8.74 3.08 26.15
CA ASN A 227 -9.58 2.39 27.15
C ASN A 227 -8.78 1.80 28.33
N ASN A 228 -7.45 1.73 28.23
CA ASN A 228 -6.56 1.21 29.26
C ASN A 228 -5.81 2.32 30.04
N GLY A 229 -6.17 3.59 29.85
CA GLY A 229 -5.65 4.75 30.59
C GLY A 229 -6.72 5.35 31.51
#